data_AF-A0A6G3WL34-F1
#
_entry.id   AF-A0A6G3WL34-F1
#
_cell.length_a   1.000
_cell.length_b   1.000
_cell.length_c   1.000
_cell.angle_alpha   90.00
_cell.angle_beta   90.00
_cell.angle_gamma   90.00
#
_symmetry.space_group_name_H-M   'P 1'
#
loop_
_entity.id
_entity.type
_entity.pdbx_description
1 polymer ?
#
loop_
_entity_poly.entity_id
_entity_poly.type
_entity_poly.pdbx_seq_one_letter_code
_entity_poly.pdbx_strand_id
1 'polypeptide(L)'
;RATRGSTRRGLLLALGLFNAANLITALAPDLPVFLGSRVLSGMGAGILTAVATAAAAGLASEGQRGRAMSMVTFGLSTGTVAGVPVGMLVGEQLGWRWTMGLVVLVGVVSMAALAVRGGEIPPVPDEPGSGVSAVA
;
A
#
# COMPACT_ATOMS: atom_id res chain seq x y z
N ARG A 1 14.45 5.85 21.23
CA ARG A 1 12.98 6.03 21.47
C ARG A 1 12.22 6.67 20.28
N ALA A 2 12.82 6.83 19.08
CA ALA A 2 12.24 7.66 18.01
C ALA A 2 11.44 6.93 16.90
N THR A 3 11.41 5.60 16.83
CA THR A 3 10.91 4.90 15.61
C THR A 3 9.56 4.18 15.76
N ARG A 4 8.90 4.26 16.92
CA ARG A 4 7.63 3.55 17.22
C ARG A 4 6.43 3.98 16.36
N GLY A 5 6.42 5.22 15.86
CA GLY A 5 5.35 5.75 15.00
C GLY A 5 5.67 5.71 13.50
N SER A 6 6.89 5.36 13.12
CA SER A 6 7.40 5.48 11.74
C SER A 6 6.68 4.54 10.77
N THR A 7 6.63 3.24 11.08
CA THR A 7 6.09 2.23 10.14
C THR A 7 4.61 2.41 9.86
N ARG A 8 3.77 2.56 10.90
CA ARG A 8 2.33 2.79 10.72
C ARG A 8 2.07 4.08 9.93
N ARG A 9 2.81 5.14 10.24
CA ARG A 9 2.73 6.41 9.51
C ARG A 9 3.18 6.22 8.05
N GLY A 10 4.24 5.47 7.81
CA GLY A 10 4.71 5.11 6.46
C GLY A 10 3.65 4.36 5.66
N LEU A 11 3.02 3.35 6.24
CA LEU A 11 1.91 2.61 5.62
C LEU A 11 0.71 3.52 5.32
N LEU A 12 0.31 4.36 6.27
CA LEU A 12 -0.81 5.30 6.09
C LEU A 12 -0.50 6.36 5.01
N LEU A 13 0.74 6.87 4.96
CA LEU A 13 1.15 7.83 3.95
C LEU A 13 1.23 7.20 2.56
N ALA A 14 1.81 6.00 2.45
CA ALA A 14 1.91 5.28 1.18
C ALA A 14 0.53 4.90 0.64
N LEU A 15 -0.33 4.35 1.51
CA LEU A 15 -1.70 4.01 1.17
C LEU A 15 -2.51 5.27 0.84
N GLY A 16 -2.33 6.36 1.59
CA GLY A 16 -2.96 7.65 1.32
C GLY A 16 -2.56 8.24 -0.03
N LEU A 17 -1.27 8.19 -0.38
CA LEU A 17 -0.77 8.61 -1.69
C LEU A 17 -1.36 7.75 -2.81
N PHE A 18 -1.32 6.43 -2.68
CA PHE A 18 -1.93 5.50 -3.62
C PHE A 18 -3.43 5.80 -3.82
N ASN A 19 -4.15 6.03 -2.71
CA ASN A 19 -5.59 6.25 -2.75
C ASN A 19 -5.95 7.60 -3.37
N ALA A 20 -5.25 8.66 -2.99
CA ALA A 20 -5.41 9.99 -3.58
C ALA A 20 -5.13 9.97 -5.09
N ALA A 21 -4.06 9.29 -5.50
CA ALA A 21 -3.73 9.13 -6.91
C ALA A 21 -4.82 8.39 -7.69
N ASN A 22 -5.37 7.30 -7.15
CA ASN A 22 -6.47 6.58 -7.80
C ASN A 22 -7.79 7.39 -7.80
N LEU A 23 -8.03 8.23 -6.80
CA LEU A 23 -9.16 9.16 -6.82
C LEU A 23 -8.99 10.21 -7.93
N ILE A 24 -7.78 10.73 -8.12
CA ILE A 24 -7.46 11.62 -9.25
C ILE A 24 -7.66 10.87 -10.57
N THR A 25 -7.22 9.60 -10.69
CA THR A 25 -7.49 8.76 -11.87
C THR A 25 -8.99 8.63 -12.14
N ALA A 26 -9.78 8.35 -11.11
CA ALA A 26 -11.23 8.21 -11.21
C ALA A 26 -11.93 9.51 -11.63
N LEU A 27 -11.34 10.67 -11.28
CA LEU A 27 -11.89 11.99 -11.57
C LEU A 27 -11.23 12.67 -12.77
N ALA A 28 -10.23 12.05 -13.41
CA ALA A 28 -9.41 12.68 -14.43
C ALA A 28 -10.28 13.28 -15.56
N PRO A 29 -10.10 14.57 -15.89
CA PRO A 29 -10.84 15.25 -16.97
C PRO A 29 -10.20 15.02 -18.35
N ASP A 30 -8.90 14.74 -18.38
CA ASP A 30 -8.11 14.58 -19.60
C ASP A 30 -6.99 13.53 -19.43
N LEU A 31 -6.36 13.18 -20.56
CA LEU A 31 -5.33 12.15 -20.63
C LEU A 31 -4.04 12.52 -19.87
N PRO A 32 -3.50 13.75 -19.94
CA PRO A 32 -2.35 14.15 -19.12
C PRO A 32 -2.57 13.95 -17.61
N VAL A 33 -3.72 14.38 -17.08
CA VAL A 33 -4.05 14.18 -15.66
C VAL A 33 -4.16 12.69 -15.34
N PHE A 34 -4.80 11.91 -16.22
CA PHE A 34 -4.88 10.46 -16.08
C PHE A 34 -3.48 9.83 -16.00
N LEU A 35 -2.60 10.08 -16.97
CA LEU A 35 -1.25 9.50 -17.02
C LEU A 35 -0.40 9.93 -15.82
N GLY A 36 -0.43 11.21 -15.44
CA GLY A 36 0.27 11.72 -14.26
C GLY A 36 -0.18 11.01 -12.98
N SER A 37 -1.49 10.79 -12.82
CA SER A 37 -2.04 10.08 -11.66
C SER A 37 -1.61 8.59 -11.63
N ARG A 38 -1.39 7.95 -12.78
CA ARG A 38 -0.88 6.56 -12.83
C ARG A 38 0.55 6.46 -12.30
N VAL A 39 1.39 7.46 -12.58
CA VAL A 39 2.76 7.53 -12.02
C VAL A 39 2.70 7.66 -10.50
N LEU A 40 1.86 8.58 -9.98
CA LEU A 40 1.68 8.76 -8.53
C LEU A 40 1.16 7.49 -7.86
N SER A 41 0.19 6.82 -8.48
CA SER A 41 -0.38 5.56 -8.00
C SER A 41 0.68 4.46 -7.95
N GLY A 42 1.52 4.34 -8.99
CA GLY A 42 2.64 3.40 -9.02
C GLY A 42 3.64 3.65 -7.90
N MET A 43 3.99 4.91 -7.64
CA MET A 43 4.88 5.27 -6.53
C MET A 43 4.28 4.90 -5.16
N GLY A 44 3.01 5.24 -4.93
CA GLY A 44 2.30 4.88 -3.69
C GLY A 44 2.25 3.36 -3.47
N ALA A 45 1.95 2.60 -4.52
CA ALA A 45 1.92 1.13 -4.47
C ALA A 45 3.32 0.52 -4.17
N GLY A 46 4.37 1.06 -4.78
CA GLY A 46 5.74 0.62 -4.53
C GLY A 46 6.18 0.84 -3.08
N ILE A 47 5.97 2.06 -2.56
CA ILE A 47 6.28 2.40 -1.16
C ILE A 47 5.47 1.53 -0.21
N LEU A 48 4.16 1.37 -0.46
CA LEU A 48 3.28 0.56 0.38
C LEU A 48 3.78 -0.88 0.48
N THR A 49 4.13 -1.47 -0.66
CA THR A 49 4.61 -2.87 -0.73
C THR A 49 5.93 -3.05 0.02
N ALA A 50 6.87 -2.12 -0.16
CA ALA A 50 8.16 -2.15 0.54
C ALA A 50 7.98 -2.05 2.06
N VAL A 51 7.22 -1.05 2.53
CA VAL A 51 6.98 -0.82 3.96
C VAL A 51 6.18 -1.98 4.57
N ALA A 52 5.17 -2.50 3.87
CA ALA A 52 4.35 -3.62 4.36
C ALA A 52 5.16 -4.90 4.51
N THR A 53 6.02 -5.21 3.53
CA THR A 53 6.87 -6.41 3.58
C THR A 53 7.89 -6.32 4.72
N ALA A 54 8.54 -5.16 4.88
CA ALA A 54 9.46 -4.93 5.97
C ALA A 54 8.77 -4.96 7.35
N ALA A 55 7.59 -4.36 7.47
CA ALA A 55 6.77 -4.41 8.68
C ALA A 55 6.36 -5.85 9.05
N ALA A 56 5.95 -6.65 8.06
CA ALA A 56 5.57 -8.04 8.28
C ALA A 56 6.76 -8.88 8.78
N ALA A 57 7.95 -8.66 8.21
CA ALA A 57 9.17 -9.34 8.66
C ALA A 57 9.58 -8.91 10.09
N GLY A 58 9.40 -7.64 10.44
CA GLY A 58 9.66 -7.12 11.79
C GLY A 58 8.67 -7.59 12.85
N LEU A 59 7.43 -7.90 12.46
CA LEU A 59 6.38 -8.46 13.34
C LEU A 59 6.55 -9.95 13.66
N ALA A 60 7.27 -10.68 12.81
CA ALA A 60 7.43 -12.12 12.94
C ALA A 60 8.53 -12.47 13.97
N SER A 61 8.33 -13.56 14.70
CA SER A 61 9.41 -14.11 15.53
C SER A 61 10.58 -14.58 14.65
N GLU A 62 11.77 -14.72 15.26
CA GLU A 62 12.90 -15.39 14.61
C GLU A 62 12.47 -16.76 14.09
N GLY A 63 12.88 -17.08 12.85
CA GLY A 63 12.46 -18.29 12.12
C GLY A 63 11.13 -18.17 11.36
N GLN A 64 10.24 -17.23 11.69
CA GLN A 64 8.93 -17.09 11.03
C GLN A 64 8.85 -15.98 9.96
N ARG A 65 9.95 -15.25 9.74
CA ARG A 65 10.00 -14.12 8.78
C ARG A 65 9.60 -14.53 7.36
N GLY A 66 10.07 -15.69 6.89
CA GLY A 66 9.70 -16.22 5.57
C GLY A 66 8.19 -16.47 5.43
N ARG A 67 7.54 -16.98 6.48
CA ARG A 67 6.08 -17.19 6.52
C ARG A 67 5.31 -15.86 6.56
N ALA A 68 5.84 -14.85 7.26
CA ALA A 68 5.21 -13.53 7.28
C ALA A 68 5.29 -12.84 5.91
N MET A 69 6.44 -12.90 5.24
CA MET A 69 6.60 -12.39 3.88
C MET A 69 5.71 -13.15 2.88
N SER A 70 5.62 -14.47 2.99
CA SER A 70 4.73 -15.25 2.11
C SER A 70 3.26 -14.90 2.30
N MET A 71 2.84 -14.51 3.51
CA MET A 71 1.48 -14.02 3.75
C MET A 71 1.22 -12.67 3.05
N VAL A 72 2.21 -11.76 3.00
CA VAL A 72 2.09 -10.49 2.26
C VAL A 72 1.95 -10.76 0.76
N THR A 73 2.82 -11.62 0.21
CA THR A 73 2.75 -12.03 -1.20
C THR A 73 1.43 -12.74 -1.51
N PHE A 74 0.97 -13.62 -0.63
CA PHE A 74 -0.32 -14.30 -0.76
C PHE A 74 -1.46 -13.29 -0.82
N GLY A 75 -1.48 -12.29 0.07
CA GLY A 75 -2.47 -11.21 0.02
C GLY A 75 -2.45 -10.45 -1.30
N LEU A 76 -1.26 -10.13 -1.84
CA LEU A 76 -1.11 -9.49 -3.14
C LEU A 76 -1.63 -10.36 -4.30
N SER A 77 -1.30 -11.65 -4.29
CA SER A 77 -1.75 -12.62 -5.30
C SER A 77 -3.26 -12.80 -5.25
N THR A 78 -3.82 -13.11 -4.07
CA THR A 78 -5.27 -13.29 -3.90
C THR A 78 -6.03 -12.01 -4.22
N GLY A 79 -5.51 -10.84 -3.82
CA GLY A 79 -6.09 -9.55 -4.17
C GLY A 79 -6.14 -9.31 -5.68
N THR A 80 -5.10 -9.71 -6.42
CA THR A 80 -5.08 -9.61 -7.89
C THR A 80 -6.09 -10.58 -8.52
N VAL A 81 -6.10 -11.84 -8.07
CA VAL A 81 -7.00 -12.88 -8.58
C VAL A 81 -8.47 -12.53 -8.36
N ALA A 82 -8.82 -12.01 -7.17
CA ALA A 82 -10.18 -11.59 -6.87
C ALA A 82 -10.52 -10.21 -7.47
N GLY A 83 -9.54 -9.31 -7.51
CA GLY A 83 -9.73 -7.94 -7.96
C GLY A 83 -10.04 -7.82 -9.45
N VAL A 84 -9.44 -8.65 -10.30
CA VAL A 84 -9.70 -8.65 -11.75
C VAL A 84 -11.17 -8.92 -12.10
N PRO A 85 -11.81 -10.03 -11.67
CA PRO A 85 -13.21 -10.30 -12.01
C PRO A 85 -14.16 -9.26 -11.39
N VAL A 86 -13.92 -8.85 -10.14
CA VAL A 86 -14.74 -7.80 -9.50
C VAL A 86 -14.61 -6.48 -10.27
N GLY A 87 -13.39 -6.10 -10.63
CA GLY A 87 -13.11 -4.89 -11.38
C GLY A 87 -13.69 -4.91 -12.80
N MET A 88 -13.68 -6.08 -13.45
CA MET A 88 -14.30 -6.31 -14.74
C MET A 88 -15.83 -6.15 -14.66
N LEU A 89 -16.49 -6.82 -13.71
CA LEU A 89 -17.95 -6.72 -13.53
C LEU A 89 -18.41 -5.28 -13.26
N VAL A 90 -17.66 -4.53 -12.46
CA VAL A 90 -17.93 -3.10 -12.21
C VAL A 90 -17.63 -2.28 -13.46
N GLY A 91 -16.54 -2.57 -14.16
CA GLY A 91 -16.12 -1.86 -15.35
C GLY A 91 -17.09 -2.00 -16.52
N GLU A 92 -17.67 -3.19 -16.71
CA GLU A 92 -18.66 -3.43 -17.76
C GLU A 92 -20.01 -2.78 -17.47
N GLN A 93 -20.46 -2.79 -16.21
CA GLN A 93 -21.80 -2.30 -15.85
C GLN A 93 -21.84 -0.79 -15.55
N LEU A 94 -20.82 -0.27 -14.88
CA LEU A 94 -20.78 1.11 -14.39
C LEU A 94 -19.71 1.95 -15.09
N GLY A 95 -18.71 1.30 -15.70
CA GLY A 95 -17.58 1.96 -16.35
C GLY A 95 -16.33 1.99 -15.48
N TRP A 96 -15.18 2.17 -16.12
CA TRP A 96 -13.85 2.11 -15.49
C TRP A 96 -13.64 3.12 -14.35
N ARG A 97 -14.34 4.27 -14.37
CA ARG A 97 -14.25 5.28 -13.29
C ARG A 97 -14.76 4.72 -11.97
N TRP A 98 -15.81 3.89 -12.01
CA TRP A 98 -16.34 3.20 -10.83
C TRP A 98 -15.43 2.06 -10.39
N THR A 99 -14.72 1.40 -11.31
CA THR A 99 -13.65 0.46 -10.94
C THR A 99 -12.55 1.17 -10.13
N MET A 100 -12.15 2.38 -10.53
CA MET A 100 -11.20 3.19 -9.75
C MET A 100 -11.81 3.65 -8.42
N GLY A 101 -13.11 4.01 -8.40
CA GLY A 101 -13.84 4.32 -7.17
C GLY A 101 -13.87 3.15 -6.18
N LEU A 102 -14.01 1.92 -6.67
CA LEU A 102 -13.94 0.71 -5.85
C LEU A 102 -12.53 0.54 -5.23
N VAL A 103 -11.47 0.76 -6.01
CA VAL A 103 -10.09 0.76 -5.49
C VAL A 103 -9.95 1.79 -4.38
N VAL A 104 -10.49 3.00 -4.58
CA VAL A 104 -10.47 4.07 -3.57
C VAL A 104 -11.21 3.65 -2.30
N LEU A 105 -12.38 3.03 -2.43
CA LEU A 105 -13.18 2.55 -1.32
C LEU A 105 -12.42 1.48 -0.50
N VAL A 106 -11.85 0.48 -1.16
CA VAL A 106 -11.05 -0.58 -0.51
C VAL A 106 -9.83 0.03 0.19
N GLY A 107 -9.19 1.02 -0.43
CA GLY A 107 -8.09 1.77 0.17
C GLY A 107 -8.50 2.52 1.44
N VAL A 108 -9.63 3.24 1.42
CA VAL A 108 -10.17 3.92 2.62
C VAL A 108 -10.48 2.92 3.73
N VAL A 109 -11.13 1.80 3.41
CA VAL A 109 -11.42 0.74 4.40
C VAL A 109 -10.13 0.19 5.00
N SER A 110 -9.10 -0.02 4.18
CA SER A 110 -7.79 -0.50 4.63
C SER A 110 -7.08 0.53 5.52
N MET A 111 -7.17 1.83 5.19
CA MET A 111 -6.66 2.92 6.03
C MET A 111 -7.39 2.97 7.37
N ALA A 112 -8.72 2.86 7.37
CA ALA A 112 -9.53 2.84 8.60
C ALA A 112 -9.18 1.63 9.47
N ALA A 113 -9.06 0.44 8.87
CA ALA A 113 -8.64 -0.77 9.57
C ALA A 113 -7.26 -0.59 10.22
N LEU A 114 -6.28 -0.04 9.49
CA LEU A 114 -4.94 0.26 10.02
C LEU A 114 -4.96 1.37 11.08
N ALA A 115 -5.89 2.32 10.95
CA ALA A 115 -6.04 3.42 11.90
C ALA A 115 -6.61 2.93 13.24
N VAL A 116 -7.63 2.07 13.20
CA VAL A 116 -8.30 1.52 14.39
C VAL A 116 -7.48 0.40 15.04
N ARG A 117 -6.61 -0.28 14.29
CA ARG A 117 -5.75 -1.34 14.83
C ARG A 117 -4.80 -0.77 15.89
N GLY A 118 -5.15 -0.97 17.16
CA GLY A 118 -4.40 -0.48 18.33
C GLY A 118 -3.12 -1.25 18.68
N GLY A 119 -2.66 -2.16 17.80
CA GLY A 119 -1.45 -2.97 18.01
C GLY A 119 -0.18 -2.28 17.52
N GLU A 120 0.91 -2.42 18.26
CA GLU A 120 2.22 -1.89 17.89
C GLU A 120 2.75 -2.58 16.62
N ILE A 121 3.10 -1.80 15.60
CA ILE A 121 3.83 -2.30 14.42
C ILE A 121 5.31 -1.97 14.66
N PRO A 122 6.19 -2.99 14.81
CA PRO A 122 7.61 -2.83 14.90
C PRO A 122 8.16 -1.89 13.82
N PRO A 123 9.15 -1.07 14.19
CA PRO A 123 9.90 -0.28 13.22
C PRO A 123 10.40 -1.16 12.08
N VAL A 124 10.34 -0.64 10.86
CA VAL A 124 11.10 -1.21 9.75
C VAL A 124 12.58 -1.24 10.18
N PRO A 125 13.25 -2.40 10.18
CA PRO A 125 14.68 -2.47 10.48
C PRO A 125 15.46 -1.64 9.46
N ASP A 126 16.39 -0.82 9.92
CA ASP A 126 17.35 -0.13 9.05
C ASP A 126 18.24 -1.20 8.38
N GLU A 127 18.43 -1.13 7.06
CA GLU A 127 19.33 -2.06 6.38
C GLU A 127 20.77 -1.88 6.89
N PRO A 128 21.51 -2.96 7.22
CA PRO A 128 22.93 -2.87 7.51
C PRO A 128 23.67 -2.46 6.23
N GLY A 129 23.88 -1.15 6.03
CA GLY A 129 24.57 -0.63 4.85
C GLY A 129 24.14 0.75 4.35
N SER A 130 23.11 1.39 4.91
CA SER A 130 22.81 2.79 4.55
C SER A 130 23.91 3.72 5.09
N GLY A 131 24.91 4.02 4.25
CA GLY A 131 26.08 4.87 4.51
C GLY A 131 25.80 6.33 4.90
N VAL A 132 24.59 6.62 5.37
CA VAL A 132 24.16 7.92 5.91
C VAL A 132 24.77 8.18 7.30
N SER A 133 25.20 7.13 8.01
CA SER A 133 25.89 7.27 9.31
C SER A 133 27.40 7.52 9.20
N ALA A 134 28.01 7.43 8.01
CA ALA A 134 29.46 7.61 7.84
C ALA A 134 29.85 9.07 7.52
N VAL A 135 28.88 10.00 7.50
CA VAL A 135 29.08 11.40 7.07
C VAL A 135 28.66 12.40 8.15
N ALA A 136 28.45 11.95 9.40
CA ALA A 136 28.20 12.81 10.56
C ALA A 136 29.27 12.54 11.63
#